data_AF-A0A838HDX3-F1
#
_entry.id   AF-A0A838HDX3-F1
#
_cell.length_a   1.000
_cell.length_b   1.000
_cell.length_c   1.000
_cell.angle_alpha   90.00
_cell.angle_beta   90.00
_cell.angle_gamma   90.00
#
_symmetry.space_group_name_H-M   'P 1'
#
loop_
_entity.id
_entity.type
_entity.pdbx_description
1 polymer ?
#
loop_
_entity_poly.entity_id
_entity_poly.type
_entity_poly.pdbx_seq_one_letter_code
_entity_poly.pdbx_strand_id
1 'polypeptide(L)'
;MRTVEADLEWLDLVLSWGTKWNDARGKYLLSENPVRGYPIPSESNPRRPVASEDRYQAVRAAAEGITTRNGRRTYLPELLDLANATGRRLSAICRLTCADLRLSEGPYGSIRWPAATDKLGREATVFLSPVARAAIDRVLAERPGIGPVPLFPGPEPQRPISRFLADSWLRRAEKLAGLAAAGAAKGHARV
;
A
#
# COMPACT_ATOMS: atom_id res chain seq x y z
N MET A 1 3.18 -18.20 -5.47
CA MET A 1 3.55 -18.42 -4.06
C MET A 1 4.94 -17.80 -3.83
N ARG A 2 5.01 -16.53 -3.44
CA ARG A 2 6.27 -15.75 -3.41
C ARG A 2 7.13 -15.96 -2.17
N THR A 3 6.61 -16.62 -1.14
CA THR A 3 7.31 -16.82 0.13
C THR A 3 8.47 -17.81 -0.01
N VAL A 4 8.22 -18.97 -0.66
CA VAL A 4 9.24 -20.01 -0.86
C VAL A 4 10.36 -19.53 -1.79
N GLU A 5 10.01 -18.78 -2.84
CA GLU A 5 10.98 -18.12 -3.72
C GLU A 5 11.91 -17.19 -2.94
N ALA A 6 11.35 -16.28 -2.15
CA ALA A 6 12.12 -15.33 -1.33
C ALA A 6 12.96 -16.01 -0.24
N ASP A 7 12.45 -17.07 0.39
CA ASP A 7 13.17 -17.83 1.41
C ASP A 7 14.39 -18.54 0.80
N LEU A 8 14.25 -19.11 -0.40
CA LEU A 8 15.34 -19.77 -1.12
C LEU A 8 16.36 -18.77 -1.66
N GLU A 9 15.93 -17.61 -2.17
CA GLU A 9 16.84 -16.51 -2.53
C GLU A 9 17.63 -16.00 -1.31
N TRP A 10 16.97 -15.84 -0.17
CA TRP A 10 17.63 -15.43 1.07
C TRP A 10 18.64 -16.47 1.54
N LEU A 11 18.28 -17.76 1.49
CA LEU A 11 19.16 -18.85 1.86
C LEU A 11 20.41 -18.90 0.95
N ASP A 12 20.22 -18.82 -0.37
CA ASP A 12 21.33 -18.76 -1.34
C ASP A 12 22.25 -17.55 -1.10
N LEU A 13 21.66 -16.39 -0.77
CA LEU A 13 22.41 -15.18 -0.45
C LEU A 13 23.28 -15.35 0.80
N VAL A 14 22.71 -15.89 1.89
CA VAL A 14 23.43 -16.10 3.16
C VAL A 14 24.57 -17.10 2.98
N LEU A 15 24.33 -18.22 2.30
CA LEU A 15 25.35 -19.24 2.06
C LEU A 15 26.43 -18.74 1.10
N SER A 16 26.05 -18.01 0.05
CA SER A 16 27.00 -17.35 -0.84
C SER A 16 27.85 -16.31 -0.12
N TRP A 17 27.30 -15.56 0.84
CA TRP A 17 28.08 -14.70 1.72
C TRP A 17 29.07 -15.50 2.57
N GLY A 18 28.65 -16.63 3.14
CA GLY A 18 29.52 -17.51 3.94
C GLY A 18 30.72 -18.07 3.15
N THR A 19 30.57 -18.25 1.83
CA THR A 19 31.70 -18.65 0.95
C THR A 19 32.66 -17.52 0.59
N LYS A 20 32.31 -16.26 0.88
CA LYS A 20 33.13 -15.07 0.56
C LYS A 20 33.71 -14.41 1.80
N TRP A 21 33.02 -14.51 2.93
CA TRP A 21 33.50 -14.01 4.20
C TRP A 21 34.66 -14.88 4.69
N ASN A 22 35.78 -14.26 5.01
CA ASN A 22 36.91 -14.91 5.65
C ASN A 22 37.24 -14.25 7.00
N ASP A 23 37.81 -15.03 7.90
CA ASP A 23 38.36 -14.51 9.15
C ASP A 23 39.70 -13.79 8.90
N ALA A 24 40.26 -13.18 9.96
CA ALA A 24 41.57 -12.50 9.90
C ALA A 24 42.75 -13.42 9.49
N ARG A 25 42.53 -14.75 9.46
CA ARG A 25 43.51 -15.76 9.04
C ARG A 25 43.25 -16.26 7.62
N GLY A 26 42.28 -15.69 6.91
CA GLY A 26 41.94 -16.05 5.53
C GLY A 26 41.08 -17.32 5.41
N LYS A 27 40.55 -17.86 6.51
CA LYS A 27 39.66 -19.04 6.47
C LYS A 27 38.22 -18.61 6.19
N TYR A 28 37.62 -19.17 5.15
CA TYR A 28 36.21 -18.94 4.82
C TYR A 28 35.27 -19.63 5.81
N LEU A 29 34.08 -19.05 6.02
CA LEU A 29 33.04 -19.63 6.88
C LEU A 29 32.48 -20.94 6.29
N LEU A 30 32.28 -20.96 4.98
CA LEU A 30 31.85 -22.14 4.21
C LEU A 30 32.82 -22.39 3.05
N SER A 31 33.11 -23.66 2.77
CA SER A 31 33.91 -24.06 1.61
C SER A 31 33.13 -23.92 0.31
N GLU A 32 31.82 -24.18 0.35
CA GLU A 32 30.92 -24.08 -0.80
C GLU A 32 29.50 -23.74 -0.37
N ASN A 33 28.69 -23.29 -1.34
CA ASN A 33 27.28 -23.03 -1.12
C ASN A 33 26.49 -24.28 -1.55
N PRO A 34 25.88 -25.03 -0.62
CA PRO A 34 25.21 -26.30 -0.91
C PRO A 34 23.92 -26.16 -1.71
N VAL A 35 23.33 -24.97 -1.80
CA VAL A 35 22.11 -24.73 -2.60
C VAL A 35 22.42 -24.14 -3.98
N ARG A 36 23.70 -23.96 -4.31
CA ARG A 36 24.12 -23.47 -5.61
C ARG A 36 23.65 -24.41 -6.72
N GLY A 37 22.95 -23.87 -7.71
CA GLY A 37 22.47 -24.61 -8.87
C GLY A 37 21.11 -25.30 -8.67
N TYR A 38 20.51 -25.22 -7.47
CA TYR A 38 19.13 -25.64 -7.29
C TYR A 38 18.18 -24.60 -7.88
N PRO A 39 17.16 -25.01 -8.66
CA PRO A 39 16.22 -24.08 -9.26
C PRO A 39 15.35 -23.45 -8.18
N ILE A 40 15.29 -22.12 -8.17
CA ILE A 40 14.33 -21.40 -7.33
C ILE A 40 12.99 -21.37 -8.07
N PRO A 41 11.91 -21.92 -7.47
CA PRO A 41 10.59 -21.90 -8.09
C PRO A 41 10.08 -20.46 -8.15
N SER A 42 10.03 -19.90 -9.36
CA SER A 42 9.47 -18.58 -9.62
C SER A 42 8.06 -18.70 -10.18
N GLU A 43 7.12 -17.89 -9.68
CA GLU A 43 5.79 -17.77 -10.27
C GLU A 43 5.85 -16.84 -11.49
N SER A 44 5.97 -17.41 -12.69
CA SER A 44 6.17 -16.65 -13.93
C SER A 44 5.04 -15.66 -14.27
N ASN A 45 3.82 -15.89 -13.79
CA ASN A 45 2.68 -15.01 -14.06
C ASN A 45 1.86 -14.72 -12.79
N PRO A 46 2.38 -13.88 -11.87
CA PRO A 46 1.65 -13.53 -10.68
C PRO A 46 0.41 -12.72 -11.09
N ARG A 47 -0.79 -13.22 -10.79
CA ARG A 47 -2.04 -12.52 -11.09
C ARG A 47 -2.01 -11.13 -10.44
N ARG A 48 -2.07 -10.09 -11.27
CA ARG A 48 -2.27 -8.70 -10.85
C ARG A 48 -3.63 -8.23 -11.37
N PRO A 49 -4.75 -8.69 -10.78
CA PRO A 49 -6.06 -8.23 -11.20
C PRO A 49 -6.15 -6.71 -10.99
N VAL A 50 -6.37 -5.97 -12.07
CA VAL A 50 -6.69 -4.55 -12.02
C VAL A 50 -8.15 -4.46 -11.60
N ALA A 51 -8.45 -3.64 -10.59
CA ALA A 51 -9.83 -3.42 -10.17
C ALA A 51 -10.60 -2.73 -11.30
N SER A 52 -11.76 -3.28 -11.69
CA SER A 52 -12.67 -2.59 -12.62
C SER A 52 -13.29 -1.37 -11.95
N GLU A 53 -13.76 -0.42 -12.75
CA GLU A 53 -14.51 0.74 -12.26
C GLU A 53 -15.72 0.30 -11.43
N ASP A 54 -16.47 -0.71 -11.89
CA ASP A 54 -17.62 -1.26 -11.14
C ASP A 54 -17.22 -1.79 -9.75
N ARG A 55 -16.06 -2.45 -9.65
CA ARG A 55 -15.54 -2.93 -8.37
C ARG A 55 -15.22 -1.74 -7.46
N TYR A 56 -14.55 -0.72 -8.00
CA TYR A 56 -14.23 0.48 -7.25
C TYR A 56 -15.49 1.15 -6.72
N GLN A 57 -16.50 1.38 -7.57
CA GLN A 57 -17.76 2.01 -7.18
C GLN A 57 -18.51 1.20 -6.10
N ALA A 58 -18.60 -0.13 -6.26
CA ALA A 58 -19.25 -0.99 -5.28
C ALA A 58 -18.56 -0.98 -3.90
N VAL A 59 -17.23 -1.05 -3.88
CA VAL A 59 -16.45 -0.98 -2.62
C VAL A 59 -16.55 0.41 -2.00
N ARG A 60 -16.49 1.47 -2.81
CA ARG A 60 -16.60 2.85 -2.37
C ARG A 60 -17.96 3.13 -1.72
N ALA A 61 -19.05 2.65 -2.32
CA ALA A 61 -20.38 2.75 -1.72
C ALA A 61 -20.49 1.98 -0.40
N ALA A 62 -19.95 0.75 -0.35
CA ALA A 62 -19.94 -0.04 0.89
C ALA A 62 -19.06 0.56 2.00
N ALA A 63 -18.02 1.32 1.64
CA ALA A 63 -17.11 1.95 2.59
C ALA A 63 -17.79 2.99 3.50
N GLU A 64 -18.85 3.65 3.02
CA GLU A 64 -19.63 4.63 3.80
C GLU A 64 -20.27 4.00 5.05
N GLY A 65 -20.60 2.70 4.99
CA GLY A 65 -21.17 1.95 6.11
C GLY A 65 -20.13 1.40 7.11
N ILE A 66 -18.83 1.58 6.85
CA ILE A 66 -17.78 1.05 7.72
C ILE A 66 -17.44 2.05 8.83
N THR A 67 -17.66 1.61 10.06
CA THR A 67 -17.31 2.34 11.28
C THR A 67 -16.16 1.68 12.05
N THR A 68 -15.43 2.51 12.79
CA THR A 68 -14.45 2.11 13.80
C THR A 68 -15.16 1.47 15.00
N ARG A 69 -14.40 0.82 15.88
CA ARG A 69 -14.94 0.20 17.12
C ARG A 69 -15.70 1.19 18.01
N ASN A 70 -15.36 2.48 17.93
CA ASN A 70 -15.96 3.53 18.75
C ASN A 70 -17.13 4.23 18.03
N GLY A 71 -17.70 3.62 16.98
CA GLY A 71 -18.83 4.14 16.22
C GLY A 71 -18.50 5.31 15.28
N ARG A 72 -17.24 5.76 15.21
CA ARG A 72 -16.82 6.82 14.29
C ARG A 72 -16.69 6.27 12.87
N ARG A 73 -17.04 7.08 11.88
CA ARG A 73 -16.72 6.90 10.45
C ARG A 73 -15.23 6.58 10.24
N THR A 74 -14.93 5.76 9.23
CA THR A 74 -13.55 5.53 8.76
C THR A 74 -13.18 6.48 7.62
N TYR A 75 -11.89 6.61 7.32
CA TYR A 75 -11.41 7.37 6.16
C TYR A 75 -11.37 6.54 4.87
N LEU A 76 -11.91 5.31 4.88
CA LEU A 76 -11.80 4.42 3.72
C LEU A 76 -12.36 5.05 2.43
N PRO A 77 -13.51 5.76 2.43
CA PRO A 77 -14.01 6.46 1.24
C PRO A 77 -12.96 7.38 0.60
N GLU A 78 -12.29 8.21 1.39
CA GLU A 78 -11.31 9.19 0.91
C GLU A 78 -10.02 8.55 0.47
N LEU A 79 -9.59 7.49 1.16
CA LEU A 79 -8.41 6.72 0.75
C LEU A 79 -8.62 6.06 -0.62
N LEU A 80 -9.84 5.57 -0.89
CA LEU A 80 -10.20 5.00 -2.19
C LEU A 80 -10.23 6.06 -3.28
N ASP A 81 -10.85 7.22 -3.02
CA ASP A 81 -10.90 8.34 -3.96
C ASP A 81 -9.49 8.81 -4.33
N LEU A 82 -8.60 8.95 -3.35
CA LEU A 82 -7.21 9.34 -3.58
C LEU A 82 -6.42 8.26 -4.31
N ALA A 83 -6.61 6.98 -3.97
CA ALA A 83 -5.94 5.87 -4.67
C ALA A 83 -6.34 5.80 -6.14
N ASN A 84 -7.64 5.93 -6.43
CA ASN A 84 -8.17 5.92 -7.79
C ASN A 84 -7.69 7.11 -8.60
N ALA A 85 -7.77 8.32 -8.02
CA ALA A 85 -7.42 9.56 -8.74
C ALA A 85 -5.91 9.78 -8.92
N THR A 86 -5.07 9.31 -7.99
CA THR A 86 -3.61 9.58 -8.01
C THR A 86 -2.77 8.38 -8.43
N GLY A 87 -3.35 7.18 -8.48
CA GLY A 87 -2.63 5.92 -8.72
C GLY A 87 -1.62 5.56 -7.62
N ARG A 88 -1.63 6.26 -6.49
CA ARG A 88 -0.67 6.05 -5.40
C ARG A 88 -1.06 4.86 -4.55
N ARG A 89 -0.04 4.15 -4.06
CA ARG A 89 -0.21 3.04 -3.12
C ARG A 89 -0.86 3.53 -1.82
N LEU A 90 -1.75 2.71 -1.25
CA LEU A 90 -2.44 2.99 0.01
C LEU A 90 -1.47 3.38 1.15
N SER A 91 -0.30 2.75 1.23
CA SER A 91 0.69 3.08 2.27
C SER A 91 1.32 4.46 2.12
N ALA A 92 1.40 5.01 0.90
CA ALA A 92 1.86 6.37 0.68
C ALA A 92 0.76 7.35 1.08
N ILE A 93 -0.49 7.09 0.64
CA ILE A 93 -1.64 7.94 0.96
C ILE A 93 -1.83 8.05 2.49
N CYS A 94 -1.76 6.92 3.20
CA CYS A 94 -1.90 6.91 4.66
C CYS A 94 -0.86 7.79 5.37
N ARG A 95 0.31 8.02 4.76
CA ARG A 95 1.42 8.81 5.34
C ARG A 95 1.38 10.30 4.99
N LEU A 96 0.41 10.74 4.19
CA LEU A 96 0.26 12.16 3.87
C LEU A 96 0.05 12.99 5.13
N THR A 97 0.65 14.17 5.12
CA THR A 97 0.47 15.22 6.12
C THR A 97 -0.22 16.43 5.50
N CYS A 98 -0.76 17.32 6.33
CA CYS A 98 -1.32 18.59 5.84
C CYS A 98 -0.25 19.46 5.15
N ALA A 99 1.03 19.33 5.52
CA ALA A 99 2.16 20.02 4.89
C ALA A 99 2.45 19.54 3.45
N ASP A 100 1.94 18.38 3.04
CA ASP A 100 2.10 17.86 1.67
C ASP A 100 1.08 18.47 0.70
N LEU A 101 0.02 19.09 1.22
CA LEU A 101 -1.05 19.66 0.41
C LEU A 101 -0.65 21.03 -0.16
N ARG A 102 -0.98 21.26 -1.44
CA ARG A 102 -0.82 22.54 -2.14
C ARG A 102 -2.16 22.92 -2.75
N LEU A 103 -3.12 23.22 -1.88
CA LEU A 103 -4.53 23.38 -2.26
C LEU A 103 -4.81 24.62 -3.13
N SER A 104 -3.87 25.56 -3.21
CA SER A 104 -3.92 26.75 -4.06
C SER A 104 -3.27 26.56 -5.44
N GLU A 105 -2.61 25.43 -5.69
CA GLU A 105 -1.89 25.19 -6.95
C GLU A 105 -2.77 24.50 -7.99
N GLY A 106 -3.16 25.26 -9.03
CA GLY A 106 -4.03 24.75 -10.09
C GLY A 106 -5.52 24.77 -9.70
N PRO A 107 -6.41 24.27 -10.58
CA PRO A 107 -7.86 24.44 -10.43
C PRO A 107 -8.43 23.74 -9.19
N TYR A 108 -7.84 22.61 -8.79
CA TYR A 108 -8.29 21.82 -7.63
C TYR A 108 -7.20 21.62 -6.58
N GLY A 109 -6.03 22.22 -6.74
CA GLY A 109 -4.85 21.99 -5.90
C GLY A 109 -3.96 20.85 -6.38
N SER A 110 -2.85 20.64 -5.69
CA SER A 110 -1.92 19.53 -5.91
C SER A 110 -1.50 18.90 -4.57
N ILE A 111 -0.93 17.69 -4.64
CA ILE A 111 -0.24 17.04 -3.51
C ILE A 111 1.22 16.88 -3.91
N ARG A 112 2.12 17.36 -3.04
CA ARG A 112 3.54 17.04 -3.12
C ARG A 112 3.80 15.75 -2.34
N TRP A 113 4.15 14.69 -3.04
CA TRP A 113 4.52 13.42 -2.44
C TRP A 113 5.98 13.45 -1.99
N PRO A 114 6.26 13.27 -0.69
CA PRO A 114 7.62 13.33 -0.17
C PRO A 114 8.43 12.10 -0.59
N ALA A 115 9.70 12.32 -0.90
CA ALA A 115 10.67 11.29 -1.26
C ALA A 115 10.71 10.13 -0.24
N ALA A 116 10.54 10.43 1.05
CA ALA A 116 10.51 9.44 2.13
C ALA A 116 9.39 8.38 1.97
N THR A 117 8.37 8.66 1.18
CA THR A 117 7.27 7.74 0.90
C THR A 117 7.38 7.05 -0.45
N ASP A 118 8.40 7.35 -1.24
CA ASP A 118 8.69 6.74 -2.53
C ASP A 118 9.81 5.69 -2.41
N LYS A 119 9.68 4.56 -3.12
CA LYS A 119 10.69 3.49 -3.04
C LYS A 119 12.03 3.87 -3.70
N LEU A 120 12.02 4.82 -4.63
CA LEU A 120 13.19 5.32 -5.33
C LEU A 120 13.68 6.65 -4.72
N GLY A 121 13.08 7.10 -3.61
CA GLY A 121 13.45 8.35 -2.96
C GLY A 121 13.17 9.60 -3.77
N ARG A 122 12.20 9.56 -4.71
CA ARG A 122 11.87 10.69 -5.57
C ARG A 122 10.66 11.45 -5.07
N GLU A 123 10.77 12.76 -5.03
CA GLU A 123 9.60 13.64 -4.86
C GLU A 123 8.80 13.70 -6.16
N ALA A 124 7.49 13.85 -6.03
CA ALA A 124 6.61 14.03 -7.18
C ALA A 124 5.40 14.87 -6.79
N THR A 125 4.99 15.77 -7.68
CA THR A 125 3.74 16.52 -7.53
C THR A 125 2.66 15.89 -8.38
N VAL A 126 1.47 15.70 -7.80
CA VAL A 126 0.28 15.21 -8.51
C VAL A 126 -0.82 16.25 -8.39
N PHE A 127 -1.31 16.76 -9.51
CA PHE A 127 -2.47 17.65 -9.55
C PHE A 127 -3.75 16.89 -9.25
N LEU A 128 -4.64 17.52 -8.50
CA LEU A 128 -5.88 16.91 -8.03
C LEU A 128 -6.96 16.96 -9.11
N SER A 129 -7.76 15.91 -9.16
CA SER A 129 -9.07 15.93 -9.81
C SER A 129 -10.12 16.53 -8.85
N PRO A 130 -11.31 16.91 -9.35
CA PRO A 130 -12.40 17.36 -8.48
C PRO A 130 -12.75 16.36 -7.38
N VAL A 131 -12.76 15.07 -7.72
CA VAL A 131 -13.06 13.97 -6.78
C VAL A 131 -12.00 13.88 -5.68
N ALA A 132 -10.72 13.96 -6.05
CA ALA A 132 -9.62 13.89 -5.09
C ALA A 132 -9.61 15.12 -4.16
N ARG A 133 -9.93 16.31 -4.69
CA ARG A 133 -10.05 17.53 -3.89
C ARG A 133 -11.22 17.43 -2.92
N ALA A 134 -12.39 17.01 -3.37
CA ALA A 134 -13.55 16.80 -2.51
C ALA A 134 -13.28 15.78 -1.38
N ALA A 135 -12.50 14.73 -1.66
CA ALA A 135 -12.07 13.78 -0.64
C ALA A 135 -11.20 14.44 0.44
N ILE A 136 -10.22 15.27 0.06
CA ILE A 136 -9.40 16.02 1.00
C ILE A 136 -10.24 17.02 1.81
N ASP A 137 -11.14 17.76 1.15
CA ASP A 137 -11.97 18.77 1.80
C ASP A 137 -12.89 18.13 2.86
N ARG A 138 -13.43 16.92 2.63
CA ARG A 138 -14.20 16.18 3.65
C ARG A 138 -13.36 15.89 4.90
N VAL A 139 -12.11 15.50 4.74
CA VAL A 139 -11.20 15.24 5.87
C VAL A 139 -10.91 16.53 6.63
N LEU A 140 -10.58 17.60 5.90
CA LEU A 140 -10.22 18.89 6.50
C LEU A 140 -11.41 19.59 7.16
N ALA A 141 -12.63 19.39 6.65
CA ALA A 141 -13.85 19.90 7.27
C ALA A 141 -14.12 19.26 8.64
N GLU A 142 -13.87 17.96 8.77
CA GLU A 142 -13.98 17.28 10.07
C GLU A 142 -12.80 17.60 11.00
N ARG A 143 -11.60 17.75 10.42
CA ARG A 143 -10.35 17.92 11.16
C ARG A 143 -9.44 18.91 10.43
N PRO A 144 -9.58 20.21 10.70
CA PRO A 144 -8.67 21.21 10.19
C PRO A 144 -7.24 20.93 10.69
N GLY A 145 -6.26 21.02 9.81
CA GLY A 145 -4.86 20.77 10.13
C GLY A 145 -3.93 21.58 9.23
N ILE A 146 -2.80 22.03 9.79
CA ILE A 146 -1.76 22.78 9.10
C ILE A 146 -0.40 22.23 9.54
N GLY A 147 0.55 22.16 8.61
CA GLY A 147 1.91 21.70 8.91
C GLY A 147 2.04 20.18 8.95
N PRO A 148 3.09 19.64 9.61
CA PRO A 148 3.49 18.24 9.51
C PRO A 148 2.61 17.28 10.33
N VAL A 149 1.31 17.56 10.41
CA VAL A 149 0.31 16.73 11.08
C VAL A 149 -0.29 15.72 10.10
N PRO A 150 -0.57 14.47 10.49
CA PRO A 150 -1.16 13.48 9.60
C PRO A 150 -2.50 13.95 9.04
N LEU A 151 -2.67 13.82 7.71
CA LEU A 151 -3.96 14.08 7.06
C LEU A 151 -4.99 13.03 7.50
N PHE A 152 -4.55 11.77 7.64
CA PHE A 152 -5.38 10.65 8.10
C PHE A 152 -4.88 10.14 9.45
N PRO A 153 -5.30 10.75 10.59
CA PRO A 153 -4.81 10.36 11.90
C PRO A 153 -5.37 9.00 12.35
N GLY A 154 -4.53 8.21 13.00
CA GLY A 154 -4.88 6.93 13.61
C GLY A 154 -5.60 7.09 14.96
N PRO A 155 -5.73 5.99 15.71
CA PRO A 155 -6.22 6.03 17.10
C PRO A 155 -5.40 6.98 17.98
N GLU A 156 -4.09 7.04 17.74
CA GLU A 156 -3.20 8.08 18.26
C GLU A 156 -3.17 9.26 17.27
N PRO A 157 -3.68 10.46 17.62
CA PRO A 157 -3.85 11.55 16.66
C PRO A 157 -2.55 12.02 15.98
N GLN A 158 -1.42 11.88 16.65
CA GLN A 158 -0.09 12.28 16.14
C GLN A 158 0.48 11.28 15.13
N ARG A 159 -0.12 10.10 15.00
CA ARG A 159 0.33 9.05 14.09
C ARG A 159 -0.66 8.88 12.95
N PRO A 160 -0.19 8.68 11.71
CA PRO A 160 -1.08 8.32 10.63
C PRO A 160 -1.76 6.96 10.89
N ILE A 161 -2.92 6.74 10.28
CA ILE A 161 -3.50 5.40 10.18
C ILE A 161 -2.49 4.44 9.56
N SER A 162 -2.44 3.21 10.05
CA SER A 162 -1.57 2.20 9.46
C SER A 162 -2.20 1.64 8.17
N ARG A 163 -1.34 1.26 7.22
CA ARG A 163 -1.78 0.52 6.02
C ARG A 163 -2.59 -0.73 6.39
N PHE A 164 -2.21 -1.42 7.47
CA PHE A 164 -2.90 -2.63 7.92
C PHE A 164 -4.32 -2.34 8.41
N LEU A 165 -4.52 -1.21 9.09
CA LEU A 165 -5.85 -0.79 9.52
C LEU A 165 -6.73 -0.44 8.31
N ALA A 166 -6.19 0.34 7.36
CA ALA A 166 -6.90 0.66 6.12
C ALA A 166 -7.21 -0.61 5.28
N ASP A 167 -6.29 -1.57 5.20
CA ASP A 167 -6.47 -2.87 4.54
C ASP A 167 -7.61 -3.68 5.20
N SER A 168 -7.69 -3.65 6.53
CA SER A 168 -8.78 -4.31 7.27
C SER A 168 -10.15 -3.70 6.95
N TRP A 169 -10.23 -2.37 6.80
CA TRP A 169 -11.46 -1.70 6.39
C TRP A 169 -11.82 -2.03 4.95
N LEU A 170 -10.84 -2.03 4.05
CA LEU A 170 -11.02 -2.40 2.65
C LEU A 170 -11.60 -3.82 2.52
N ARG A 171 -11.02 -4.81 3.20
CA ARG A 171 -11.54 -6.19 3.20
C ARG A 171 -12.97 -6.29 3.71
N ARG A 172 -13.32 -5.50 4.74
CA ARG A 172 -14.70 -5.44 5.25
C ARG A 172 -15.65 -4.83 4.23
N ALA A 173 -15.24 -3.74 3.56
CA ALA A 173 -16.04 -3.11 2.51
C ALA A 173 -16.23 -4.05 1.30
N GLU A 174 -15.18 -4.75 0.86
CA GLU A 174 -15.28 -5.76 -0.20
C GLU A 174 -16.25 -6.88 0.17
N LYS A 175 -16.22 -7.35 1.42
CA LYS A 175 -17.17 -8.35 1.92
C LYS A 175 -18.61 -7.83 1.92
N LEU A 176 -18.84 -6.58 2.34
CA LEU A 176 -20.17 -5.97 2.32
C LEU A 176 -20.69 -5.74 0.89
N ALA A 177 -19.80 -5.43 -0.05
CA ALA A 177 -20.12 -5.30 -1.46
C ALA A 177 -20.36 -6.67 -2.15
N GLY A 178 -20.29 -7.79 -1.42
CA GLY A 178 -20.48 -9.12 -1.98
C GLY A 178 -19.36 -9.56 -2.94
N LEU A 179 -18.21 -8.89 -2.90
CA LEU A 179 -17.11 -9.13 -3.81
C LEU A 179 -16.18 -10.23 -3.29
N ALA A 180 -15.79 -11.14 -4.17
CA ALA A 180 -14.67 -12.03 -3.88
C ALA A 180 -13.39 -11.22 -3.65
N ALA A 181 -12.53 -11.70 -2.74
CA ALA A 181 -11.20 -11.13 -2.55
C ALA A 181 -10.47 -11.05 -3.89
N ALA A 182 -9.79 -9.93 -4.18
CA ALA A 182 -9.03 -9.79 -5.41
C ALA A 182 -8.00 -10.93 -5.52
N GLY A 183 -8.23 -11.87 -6.44
CA GLY A 183 -7.44 -13.10 -6.62
C GLY A 183 -8.18 -14.42 -6.36
N ALA A 184 -9.36 -14.39 -5.73
CA ALA A 184 -10.20 -15.58 -5.52
C ALA A 184 -11.19 -15.79 -6.69
N ALA A 185 -10.68 -16.12 -7.87
CA ALA A 185 -11.51 -16.66 -8.94
C ALA A 185 -11.42 -18.20 -8.93
N LYS A 186 -12.60 -18.83 -8.82
CA LYS A 186 -12.85 -20.28 -8.82
C LYS A 186 -12.12 -20.96 -9.97
N GLY A 187 -11.33 -21.99 -9.64
CA GLY A 187 -10.86 -22.95 -10.62
C GLY A 187 -12.06 -23.59 -11.30
N HIS A 188 -12.31 -23.23 -12.55
CA HIS A 188 -13.15 -24.05 -13.41
C HIS A 188 -12.32 -25.27 -13.76
N ALA A 189 -12.79 -26.43 -13.31
CA ALA A 189 -12.44 -27.70 -13.89
C ALA A 189 -12.57 -27.60 -15.41
N ARG A 190 -11.51 -28.00 -16.12
CA ARG A 190 -11.62 -28.52 -17.47
C ARG A 190 -10.91 -29.87 -17.47
N VAL A 191 -11.77 -30.87 -17.67
CA VAL A 191 -11.62 -32.26 -18.11
C VAL A 191 -10.20 -32.77 -18.29
#